data_AF-A0A7M5X4W2-F1
#
_entry.id   AF-A0A7M5X4W2-F1
#
_cell.length_a   1.000
_cell.length_b   1.000
_cell.length_c   1.000
_cell.angle_alpha   90.00
_cell.angle_beta   90.00
_cell.angle_gamma   90.00
#
_symmetry.space_group_name_H-M   'P 1'
#
loop_
_entity.id
_entity.type
_entity.pdbx_description
1 polymer ?
#
loop_
_entity_poly.entity_id
_entity_poly.type
_entity_poly.pdbx_seq_one_letter_code
_entity_poly.pdbx_strand_id
1 'polypeptide(L)'
;MAVAQDEAAAFAQIVIPRQIEISSLPTFGLDPADDITEFFVNYEITIEFYELTDELKAKLLTRVLKDRALTFYRTLAADVRANYHNLKQALTDEFDVPQIKYRKRQLLHQIS
;
A
#
# COMPACT_ATOMS: atom_id res chain seq x y z
N MET A 1 5.21 20.20 -23.09
CA MET A 1 4.69 19.11 -22.22
C MET A 1 5.89 18.40 -21.62
N ALA A 2 6.33 18.78 -20.41
CA ALA A 2 7.56 18.28 -19.80
C ALA A 2 7.47 18.25 -18.26
N VAL A 3 6.38 17.75 -17.69
CA VAL A 3 6.16 17.73 -16.23
C VAL A 3 6.08 16.31 -15.66
N ALA A 4 5.83 15.29 -16.49
CA ALA A 4 5.60 13.93 -16.01
C ALA A 4 6.88 13.11 -15.71
N GLN A 5 8.06 13.53 -16.18
CA GLN A 5 9.31 12.79 -15.97
C GLN A 5 10.08 13.22 -14.71
N ASP A 6 9.78 14.39 -14.15
CA ASP A 6 10.55 14.96 -13.04
C ASP A 6 10.10 14.43 -11.66
N GLU A 7 8.79 14.15 -11.50
CA GLU A 7 8.27 13.57 -10.25
C GLU A 7 8.83 12.17 -9.98
N ALA A 8 9.03 11.35 -11.01
CA ALA A 8 9.62 10.01 -10.86
C ALA A 8 11.09 10.08 -10.37
N ALA A 9 11.82 11.14 -10.70
CA ALA A 9 13.19 11.37 -10.27
C ALA A 9 13.27 11.96 -8.85
N ALA A 10 12.29 12.78 -8.44
CA ALA A 10 12.24 13.35 -7.09
C ALA A 10 12.09 12.29 -5.97
N PHE A 11 11.53 11.11 -6.28
CA PHE A 11 11.46 9.98 -5.34
C PHE A 11 12.76 9.14 -5.26
N ALA A 12 13.73 9.37 -6.13
CA ALA A 12 14.94 8.54 -6.24
C ALA A 12 16.00 8.83 -5.17
N GLN A 13 15.90 9.93 -4.42
CA GLN A 13 16.95 10.36 -3.46
C GLN A 13 16.55 10.31 -1.99
N ILE A 14 15.49 9.57 -1.62
CA ILE A 14 15.26 9.32 -0.20
C ILE A 14 16.05 8.09 0.22
N VAL A 15 17.08 8.34 1.02
CA VAL A 15 17.89 7.33 1.70
C VAL A 15 16.98 6.61 2.70
N ILE A 16 16.30 5.56 2.25
CA ILE A 16 15.80 4.53 3.15
C ILE A 16 17.06 3.96 3.82
N PRO A 17 17.09 3.80 5.16
CA PRO A 17 18.22 3.21 5.84
C PRO A 17 18.62 1.93 5.12
N ARG A 18 19.90 1.81 4.75
CA ARG A 18 20.45 0.68 3.96
C ARG A 18 20.16 -0.71 4.56
N GLN A 19 19.67 -0.74 5.79
CA GLN A 19 19.29 -1.92 6.57
C GLN A 19 17.87 -2.44 6.27
N ILE A 20 17.02 -1.68 5.59
CA ILE A 20 15.67 -2.16 5.22
C ILE A 20 15.77 -2.87 3.88
N GLU A 21 15.73 -4.19 3.94
CA GLU A 21 15.65 -5.02 2.75
C GLU A 21 14.24 -4.94 2.17
N ILE A 22 14.03 -4.21 1.07
CA ILE A 22 12.68 -4.03 0.50
C ILE A 22 12.09 -5.38 0.04
N SER A 23 12.95 -6.35 -0.30
CA SER A 23 12.58 -7.74 -0.63
C SER A 23 11.95 -8.51 0.52
N SER A 24 12.19 -8.13 1.78
CA SER A 24 11.59 -8.81 2.94
C SER A 24 10.23 -8.25 3.33
N LEU A 25 9.81 -7.13 2.71
CA LEU A 25 8.51 -6.52 2.99
C LEU A 25 7.40 -7.22 2.22
N PRO A 26 6.21 -7.40 2.84
CA PRO A 26 5.04 -7.87 2.12
C PRO A 26 4.69 -6.88 1.00
N THR A 27 4.20 -7.38 -0.13
CA THR A 27 3.68 -6.57 -1.23
C THR A 27 2.16 -6.64 -1.28
N PHE A 28 1.51 -5.59 -1.79
CA PHE A 28 0.06 -5.54 -1.91
C PHE A 28 -0.40 -5.15 -3.31
N GLY A 29 -1.45 -5.81 -3.79
CA GLY A 29 -2.12 -5.50 -5.05
C GLY A 29 -1.69 -6.39 -6.21
N LEU A 30 -1.05 -7.54 -5.93
CA LEU A 30 -0.71 -8.55 -6.93
C LEU A 30 -1.82 -9.61 -7.06
N ASP A 31 -2.51 -9.93 -5.96
CA ASP A 31 -3.62 -10.87 -5.95
C ASP A 31 -4.95 -10.13 -5.68
N PRO A 32 -6.02 -10.33 -6.48
CA PRO A 32 -7.34 -9.80 -6.16
C PRO A 32 -7.94 -10.29 -4.82
N ALA A 33 -7.38 -11.35 -4.23
CA ALA A 33 -7.72 -11.85 -2.91
C ALA A 33 -6.84 -11.28 -1.78
N ASP A 34 -5.89 -10.39 -2.10
CA ASP A 34 -5.04 -9.73 -1.10
C ASP A 34 -5.92 -9.02 -0.05
N ASP A 35 -5.73 -9.35 1.23
CA ASP A 35 -6.41 -8.70 2.35
C ASP A 35 -5.59 -7.50 2.83
N ILE A 36 -6.14 -6.29 2.65
CA ILE A 36 -5.49 -5.04 3.03
C ILE A 36 -5.19 -4.97 4.54
N THR A 37 -6.02 -5.62 5.37
CA THR A 37 -5.86 -5.65 6.83
C THR A 37 -4.68 -6.51 7.21
N GLU A 38 -4.60 -7.74 6.66
CA GLU A 38 -3.47 -8.64 6.88
C GLU A 38 -2.17 -8.02 6.37
N PHE A 39 -2.21 -7.40 5.19
CA PHE A 39 -1.07 -6.68 4.63
C PHE A 39 -0.54 -5.61 5.59
N PHE A 40 -1.40 -4.73 6.13
CA PHE A 40 -0.94 -3.67 7.04
C PHE A 40 -0.38 -4.21 8.35
N VAL A 41 -0.96 -5.28 8.91
CA VAL A 41 -0.42 -5.94 10.10
C VAL A 41 1.00 -6.46 9.83
N ASN A 42 1.18 -7.21 8.74
CA ASN A 42 2.48 -7.77 8.38
C ASN A 42 3.51 -6.69 8.04
N TYR A 43 3.09 -5.65 7.33
CA TYR A 43 3.92 -4.50 7.02
C TYR A 43 4.40 -3.81 8.30
N GLU A 44 3.48 -3.46 9.21
CA GLU A 44 3.79 -2.75 10.46
C GLU A 44 4.71 -3.56 11.38
N ILE A 45 4.46 -4.86 11.55
CA ILE A 45 5.34 -5.75 12.32
C ILE A 45 6.76 -5.76 11.73
N THR A 46 6.87 -5.81 10.40
CA THR A 46 8.19 -5.86 9.75
C THR A 46 8.94 -4.53 9.95
N ILE A 47 8.23 -3.40 9.92
CA ILE A 47 8.86 -2.08 10.01
C ILE A 47 9.03 -1.54 11.44
N GLU A 48 8.39 -2.16 12.43
CA GLU A 48 8.37 -1.72 13.84
C GLU A 48 9.78 -1.56 14.43
N PHE A 49 10.69 -2.47 14.08
CA PHE A 49 12.07 -2.49 14.58
C PHE A 49 12.98 -1.40 14.01
N TYR A 50 12.51 -0.64 13.01
CA TYR A 50 13.32 0.36 12.31
C TYR A 50 13.05 1.81 12.75
N GLU A 51 12.20 2.04 13.76
CA GLU A 51 11.89 3.35 14.35
C GLU A 51 11.63 4.46 13.30
N LEU A 52 10.91 4.11 12.23
CA LEU A 52 10.72 4.99 11.09
C LEU A 52 9.78 6.17 11.40
N THR A 53 10.12 7.34 10.85
CA THR A 53 9.20 8.48 10.80
C THR A 53 8.00 8.16 9.90
N ASP A 54 6.86 8.80 10.14
CA ASP A 54 5.66 8.60 9.30
C ASP A 54 5.92 8.89 7.82
N GLU A 55 6.73 9.90 7.51
CA GLU A 55 7.12 10.20 6.13
C GLU A 55 7.89 9.03 5.49
N LEU A 56 8.81 8.40 6.24
CA LEU A 56 9.55 7.22 5.75
C LEU A 56 8.64 6.00 5.63
N LYS A 57 7.69 5.81 6.55
CA LYS A 57 6.68 4.73 6.46
C LYS A 57 5.82 4.87 5.21
N ALA A 58 5.35 6.08 4.89
CA ALA A 58 4.54 6.34 3.71
C ALA A 58 5.33 6.10 2.40
N LYS A 59 6.60 6.52 2.37
CA LYS A 59 7.50 6.29 1.23
C LYS A 59 7.82 4.81 1.02
N LEU A 60 8.09 4.08 2.10
CA LEU A 60 8.38 2.65 2.05
C LEU A 60 7.14 1.86 1.61
N LEU A 61 5.96 2.22 2.12
CA LEU A 61 4.68 1.65 1.72
C LEU A 61 4.47 1.76 0.20
N THR A 62 4.76 2.92 -0.39
CA THR A 62 4.65 3.13 -1.84
C THR A 62 5.49 2.14 -2.67
N ARG A 63 6.63 1.67 -2.15
CA ARG A 63 7.52 0.74 -2.88
C ARG A 63 6.96 -0.69 -2.94
N VAL A 64 6.11 -1.04 -1.98
CA VAL A 64 5.53 -2.38 -1.85
C VAL A 64 4.12 -2.48 -2.45
N LEU A 65 3.50 -1.35 -2.81
CA LEU A 65 2.26 -1.33 -3.61
C LEU A 65 2.54 -1.73 -5.05
N LYS A 66 1.66 -2.56 -5.62
CA LYS A 66 1.70 -3.04 -7.00
C LYS A 66 0.36 -2.77 -7.72
N ASP A 67 0.40 -2.85 -9.05
CA ASP A 67 -0.73 -2.79 -9.96
C ASP A 67 -1.84 -1.79 -9.58
N ARG A 68 -3.02 -2.30 -9.17
CA ARG A 68 -4.20 -1.49 -8.88
C ARG A 68 -3.96 -0.58 -7.66
N ALA A 69 -3.29 -1.09 -6.62
CA ALA A 69 -2.99 -0.31 -5.42
C ALA A 69 -2.01 0.83 -5.71
N LEU A 70 -0.98 0.57 -6.53
CA LEU A 70 -0.05 1.60 -6.99
C LEU A 70 -0.75 2.64 -7.88
N THR A 71 -1.69 2.20 -8.72
CA THR A 71 -2.48 3.09 -9.58
C THR A 71 -3.37 4.01 -8.74
N PHE A 72 -4.08 3.45 -7.75
CA PHE A 72 -4.88 4.22 -6.81
C PHE A 72 -4.03 5.22 -6.03
N TYR A 73 -2.88 4.80 -5.49
CA TYR A 73 -1.93 5.69 -4.81
C TYR A 73 -1.59 6.93 -5.65
N ARG A 74 -1.37 6.77 -6.96
CA ARG A 74 -1.04 7.89 -7.86
C ARG A 74 -2.17 8.90 -8.04
N THR A 75 -3.42 8.53 -7.73
CA THR A 75 -4.58 9.42 -7.80
C THR A 75 -4.80 10.22 -6.51
N LEU A 76 -4.12 9.85 -5.41
CA LEU A 76 -4.25 10.54 -4.13
C LEU A 76 -3.55 11.90 -4.13
N ALA A 77 -4.12 12.83 -3.37
CA ALA A 77 -3.53 14.15 -3.16
C ALA A 77 -2.15 14.04 -2.47
N ALA A 78 -1.25 14.99 -2.71
CA ALA A 78 0.14 14.93 -2.25
C ALA A 78 0.26 14.90 -0.72
N ASP A 79 -0.61 15.62 -0.03
CA ASP A 79 -0.73 15.65 1.43
C ASP A 79 -1.19 14.29 2.01
N VAL A 80 -2.10 13.59 1.32
CA VAL A 80 -2.50 12.23 1.67
C VAL A 80 -1.33 11.26 1.47
N ARG A 81 -0.61 11.36 0.34
CA ARG A 81 0.54 10.49 0.03
C ARG A 81 1.73 10.67 0.97
N ALA A 82 1.91 11.86 1.53
CA ALA A 82 3.03 12.19 2.42
C ALA A 82 2.79 11.76 3.87
N ASN A 83 1.54 11.51 4.27
CA ASN A 83 1.18 11.14 5.63
C ASN A 83 0.79 9.66 5.71
N TYR A 84 1.53 8.89 6.52
CA TYR A 84 1.31 7.44 6.64
C TYR A 84 -0.10 7.09 7.12
N HIS A 85 -0.63 7.81 8.11
CA HIS A 85 -1.97 7.55 8.64
C HIS A 85 -3.05 7.78 7.58
N ASN A 86 -2.99 8.92 6.88
CA ASN A 86 -3.95 9.25 5.83
C ASN A 86 -3.84 8.29 4.64
N LEU A 87 -2.63 7.91 4.26
CA LEU A 87 -2.39 6.94 3.18
C LEU A 87 -2.92 5.55 3.56
N LYS A 88 -2.65 5.09 4.78
CA LYS A 88 -3.18 3.82 5.31
C LYS A 88 -4.70 3.83 5.25
N GLN A 89 -5.33 4.88 5.77
CA GLN A 89 -6.79 5.01 5.76
C GLN A 89 -7.36 5.01 4.35
N ALA A 90 -6.78 5.79 3.41
CA ALA A 90 -7.26 5.82 2.04
C ALA A 90 -7.15 4.45 1.33
N LEU A 91 -6.08 3.70 1.59
CA LEU A 91 -5.91 2.35 1.07
C LEU A 91 -6.89 1.35 1.71
N THR A 92 -7.12 1.45 3.02
CA THR A 92 -8.16 0.66 3.70
C THR A 92 -9.53 0.98 3.10
N ASP A 93 -9.90 2.25 2.93
CA ASP A 93 -11.21 2.63 2.42
C ASP A 93 -11.48 2.13 0.99
N GLU A 94 -10.44 2.07 0.13
CA GLU A 94 -10.56 1.58 -1.26
C GLU A 94 -10.52 0.05 -1.38
N PHE A 95 -9.68 -0.61 -0.57
CA PHE A 95 -9.35 -2.03 -0.74
C PHE A 95 -9.89 -2.95 0.35
N ASP A 96 -10.44 -2.40 1.44
CA ASP A 96 -11.14 -3.19 2.45
C ASP A 96 -12.45 -3.67 1.82
N VAL A 97 -12.40 -4.87 1.25
CA VAL A 97 -13.62 -5.53 0.83
C VAL A 97 -14.23 -6.12 2.10
N PRO A 98 -15.43 -5.70 2.52
CA PRO A 98 -16.10 -6.38 3.61
C PRO A 98 -16.29 -7.85 3.18
N GLN A 99 -15.56 -8.74 3.86
CA GLN A 99 -15.54 -10.20 3.71
C GLN A 99 -16.97 -10.82 3.61
N ILE A 100 -17.99 -10.08 4.05
CA ILE A 100 -19.42 -10.40 3.95
C ILE A 100 -19.92 -10.53 2.48
N LYS A 101 -19.33 -9.82 1.50
CA LYS A 101 -19.81 -9.88 0.10
C LYS A 101 -19.36 -11.13 -0.67
N TYR A 102 -18.16 -11.64 -0.40
CA TYR A 102 -17.65 -12.83 -1.09
C TYR A 102 -18.28 -14.13 -0.57
N ARG A 103 -18.52 -14.24 0.75
CA ARG A 103 -19.19 -15.41 1.34
C ARG A 103 -20.63 -15.57 0.83
N LYS A 104 -21.36 -14.47 0.60
CA LYS A 104 -22.71 -14.53 0.00
C LYS A 104 -22.70 -14.96 -1.47
N ARG A 105 -21.73 -14.51 -2.28
CA ARG A 105 -21.64 -14.89 -3.70
C ARG A 105 -21.24 -16.34 -3.90
N GLN A 106 -20.38 -16.90 -3.05
CA GLN A 106 -20.00 -18.32 -3.11
C GLN A 106 -21.12 -19.25 -2.62
N LEU A 107 -21.85 -18.89 -1.56
CA LEU A 107 -22.99 -19.68 -1.09
C LEU A 107 -24.18 -19.65 -2.07
N LEU A 108 -24.41 -18.54 -2.78
CA LEU A 108 -25.48 -18.46 -3.79
C LEU A 108 -25.20 -19.33 -5.03
N HIS A 109 -23.94 -19.55 -5.40
CA HIS A 109 -23.58 -20.42 -6.53
C HIS A 109 -23.50 -21.92 -6.19
N GLN A 110 -23.54 -22.29 -4.90
CA GLN A 110 -23.58 -23.70 -4.48
C GLN A 110 -25.00 -24.26 -4.29
N ILE A 111 -26.02 -23.41 -4.41
CA ILE A 111 -27.44 -23.77 -4.18
C ILE A 111 -28.27 -23.63 -5.49
N SER A 112 -27.62 -23.43 -6.65
CA SER A 112 -28.29 -23.42 -7.97
C SER A 112 -28.06 -24.72 -8.72
#